data_AF-A0AAJ0V4L4-F1
#
_entry.id   AF-A0AAJ0V4L4-F1
#
_cell.length_a   1.000
_cell.length_b   1.000
_cell.length_c   1.000
_cell.angle_alpha   90.00
_cell.angle_beta   90.00
_cell.angle_gamma   90.00
#
_symmetry.space_group_name_H-M   'P 1'
#
loop_
_entity.id
_entity.type
_entity.pdbx_description
1 polymer ?
#
loop_
_entity_poly.entity_id
_entity_poly.type
_entity_poly.pdbx_seq_one_letter_code
_entity_poly.pdbx_strand_id
1 'polypeptide(L)' 'MRRLVLPRIEEALSAAQIRLANAYIERLEWAVTCIDRCDRPHALFCLGPPYFETEGYGVPFPFAQYEKMAD' A
#
# COMPACT_ATOMS: atom_id res chain seq x y z
N MET A 1 4.85 -21.73 9.50
CA MET A 1 5.81 -20.87 8.78
C MET A 1 6.22 -21.60 7.50
N ARG A 2 5.85 -21.09 6.32
CA ARG A 2 6.08 -21.78 5.03
C ARG A 2 7.55 -21.60 4.62
N ARG A 3 8.25 -22.69 4.32
CA ARG A 3 9.65 -22.67 3.87
C ARG A 3 9.71 -22.06 2.46
N LEU A 4 10.49 -21.00 2.30
CA LEU A 4 10.77 -20.41 0.99
C LEU A 4 11.69 -21.35 0.22
N VAL A 5 11.29 -21.76 -0.98
CA VAL A 5 12.08 -22.62 -1.87
C VAL A 5 12.40 -21.79 -3.11
N LEU A 6 13.66 -21.74 -3.52
CA LEU A 6 14.16 -20.82 -4.55
C LEU A 6 13.35 -20.80 -5.88
N PRO A 7 12.92 -21.94 -6.46
CA PRO A 7 12.14 -21.94 -7.70
C PRO A 7 10.78 -21.22 -7.55
N ARG A 8 10.20 -21.28 -6.35
CA ARG A 8 8.91 -20.64 -6.06
C ARG A 8 9.03 -19.11 -5.90
N ILE A 9 10.22 -18.61 -5.55
CA ILE A 9 10.49 -17.17 -5.51
C ILE A 9 10.61 -16.64 -6.94
N GLU A 10 11.33 -17.35 -7.81
CA GLU A 10 11.51 -16.95 -9.21
C GLU A 10 10.18 -16.84 -9.97
N GLU A 11 9.30 -17.83 -9.81
CA GLU A 11 7.94 -17.79 -10.36
C GLU A 11 7.15 -16.59 -9.82
N ALA A 12 7.23 -16.32 -8.51
CA ALA A 12 6.53 -15.20 -7.89
C ALA A 12 7.06 -13.84 -8.37
N LEU A 13 8.37 -13.70 -8.52
CA LEU A 13 9.01 -12.48 -9.03
C LEU A 13 8.67 -12.24 -10.50
N SER A 14 8.71 -13.29 -11.33
CA SER A 14 8.32 -13.20 -12.74
C SER A 14 6.86 -12.76 -12.89
N ALA A 15 5.95 -13.33 -12.09
CA ALA A 15 4.56 -12.93 -12.08
C ALA A 15 4.36 -11.48 -11.56
N ALA A 16 5.12 -11.08 -10.54
CA ALA A 16 5.07 -9.72 -10.00
C ALA A 16 5.54 -8.69 -11.03
N GLN A 17 6.62 -8.97 -11.77
CA GLN A 17 7.11 -8.10 -12.83
C GLN A 17 6.03 -7.77 -13.87
N ILE A 18 5.31 -8.79 -14.36
CA ILE A 18 4.25 -8.62 -15.35
C ILE A 18 3.09 -7.79 -14.77
N ARG A 19 2.67 -8.07 -13.54
CA ARG A 19 1.55 -7.36 -12.89
C ARG A 19 1.88 -5.91 -12.54
N LEU A 20 3.13 -5.63 -12.22
CA LEU A 20 3.59 -4.30 -11.80
C LEU A 20 4.15 -3.46 -12.95
N ALA A 21 4.14 -3.96 -14.20
CA ALA A 21 4.72 -3.27 -15.35
C ALA A 21 4.15 -1.86 -15.58
N ASN A 22 2.93 -1.59 -15.14
CA ASN A 22 2.26 -0.27 -15.21
C ASN A 22 1.91 0.28 -13.81
N ALA A 23 2.63 -0.13 -12.77
CA ALA A 23 2.43 0.34 -11.42
C ALA A 23 3.60 1.21 -10.95
N TYR A 24 3.30 2.29 -10.23
CA TYR A 24 4.29 3.07 -9.51
C TYR A 24 4.22 2.69 -8.04
N ILE A 25 5.37 2.31 -7.46
CA ILE A 25 5.50 1.98 -6.04
C ILE A 25 6.29 3.10 -5.38
N GLU A 26 5.66 3.79 -4.43
CA GLU A 26 6.19 4.99 -3.81
C GLU A 26 6.15 4.88 -2.29
N ARG A 27 7.19 5.40 -1.63
CA ARG A 27 7.28 5.50 -0.18
C ARG A 27 7.18 6.96 0.21
N LEU A 28 5.94 7.47 0.26
CA LEU A 28 5.62 8.88 0.49
C LEU A 28 4.57 9.02 1.61
N GLU A 29 4.35 10.26 2.07
CA GLU A 29 3.23 10.57 2.97
C GLU A 29 1.91 10.42 2.20
N TRP A 30 0.96 9.68 2.76
CA TRP A 30 -0.17 9.17 1.99
C TRP A 30 -1.19 10.25 1.62
N ALA A 31 -1.49 11.20 2.52
CA ALA A 31 -2.58 12.14 2.33
C ALA A 31 -2.21 13.20 1.30
N VAL A 32 -1.22 14.04 1.62
CA VAL A 32 -0.90 15.22 0.81
C VAL A 32 -0.04 14.87 -0.42
N THR A 33 0.76 13.81 -0.36
CA THR A 33 1.70 13.51 -1.45
C THR A 33 1.15 12.49 -2.43
N CYS A 34 0.48 11.44 -1.95
CA CYS A 34 -0.08 10.41 -2.81
C CYS A 34 -1.48 10.75 -3.31
N ILE A 35 -2.43 11.13 -2.44
CA ILE A 35 -3.81 11.37 -2.86
C ILE A 35 -3.90 12.59 -3.77
N ASP A 36 -3.40 13.76 -3.33
CA ASP A 36 -3.51 15.00 -4.12
C ASP A 36 -2.88 14.88 -5.51
N ARG A 37 -1.77 14.12 -5.64
CA ARG A 37 -1.10 13.91 -6.93
C ARG A 37 -1.86 12.94 -7.84
N CYS A 38 -2.55 11.98 -7.25
CA CYS A 38 -3.29 10.93 -7.96
C CYS A 38 -4.75 11.32 -8.22
N ASP A 39 -5.26 12.37 -7.58
CA ASP A 39 -6.64 12.83 -7.75
C ASP A 39 -6.91 13.31 -9.18
N ARG A 40 -7.73 12.53 -9.87
CA ARG A 40 -8.12 12.69 -11.27
C ARG A 40 -9.53 12.11 -11.45
N PRO A 41 -10.31 12.55 -12.46
CA PRO A 41 -11.71 12.16 -12.63
C PRO A 41 -12.02 10.64 -12.67
N HIS A 42 -11.02 9.80 -12.89
CA HIS A 42 -11.15 8.35 -12.99
C HIS A 42 -10.26 7.60 -11.99
N ALA A 43 -9.78 8.28 -10.94
CA ALA A 43 -9.02 7.65 -9.88
C ALA A 43 -9.95 6.86 -8.93
N LEU A 44 -9.48 5.70 -8.48
CA LEU A 44 -10.09 4.96 -7.38
C LEU A 44 -9.07 4.88 -6.24
N PHE A 45 -9.43 5.43 -5.08
CA PHE A 45 -8.59 5.35 -3.89
C PHE A 45 -8.97 4.12 -3.06
N CYS A 46 -8.08 3.12 -3.05
CA CYS A 46 -8.19 1.97 -2.17
C CYS A 46 -7.24 2.16 -0.99
N LEU A 47 -7.79 2.53 0.16
CA LEU A 47 -7.00 2.83 1.35
C LEU A 47 -7.04 1.64 2.32
N GLY A 48 -5.87 1.13 2.69
CA GLY A 48 -5.71 0.02 3.64
C GLY A 48 -4.81 0.41 4.82
N PRO A 49 -5.27 1.28 5.74
CA PRO A 49 -4.49 1.67 6.91
C PRO A 49 -4.37 0.48 7.89
N PRO A 50 -3.45 0.56 8.88
CA PRO A 50 -3.48 -0.36 10.02
C PRO A 50 -4.88 -0.40 10.65
N TYR A 51 -5.29 -1.54 11.20
CA TYR A 51 -6.55 -1.59 11.95
C TYR A 51 -6.38 -0.87 13.30
N PHE A 52 -7.38 -0.07 13.65
CA PHE A 52 -7.37 0.70 14.89
C PHE A 52 -7.20 -0.22 16.12
N GLU A 53 -6.38 0.21 17.09
CA GLU A 53 -6.05 -0.54 18.32
C GLU A 53 -5.42 -1.93 18.12
N THR A 54 -5.06 -2.31 16.90
CA THR A 54 -4.26 -3.52 16.63
C THR A 54 -2.77 -3.16 16.56
N GLU A 55 -1.87 -4.13 16.81
CA GLU A 55 -0.43 -3.96 16.53
C GLU A 55 -0.23 -3.64 15.04
N GLY A 56 -0.14 -2.35 14.71
CA GLY A 56 -0.01 -1.86 13.35
C GLY A 56 1.44 -1.68 12.94
N TYR A 57 1.85 -2.34 11.84
CA TYR A 57 3.09 -2.22 11.02
C TYR A 57 4.41 -1.72 11.67
N GLY A 58 4.55 -1.76 13.00
CA GLY A 58 5.69 -1.21 13.75
C GLY A 58 5.80 0.33 13.77
N VAL A 59 4.76 1.07 13.35
CA VAL A 59 4.80 2.55 13.27
C VAL A 59 3.54 3.19 13.88
N PRO A 60 3.65 4.36 14.55
CA PRO A 60 2.48 5.07 15.06
C PRO A 60 1.53 5.52 13.94
N PHE A 61 0.25 5.21 14.09
CA PHE A 61 -0.81 5.67 13.19
C PHE A 61 -1.99 6.18 14.04
N PRO A 62 -1.97 7.46 14.46
CA PRO A 62 -2.94 8.01 15.41
C PRO A 62 -4.35 8.12 14.81
N PHE A 63 -5.38 8.19 15.65
CA PHE A 63 -6.78 8.26 15.22
C PHE A 63 -7.06 9.37 14.20
N ALA A 64 -6.38 10.52 14.34
CA ALA A 64 -6.47 11.66 13.40
C ALA A 64 -6.12 11.32 11.94
N GLN A 65 -5.39 10.23 11.69
CA GLN A 65 -5.15 9.76 10.33
C GLN A 65 -6.41 9.13 9.71
N TYR A 66 -7.24 8.44 10.50
CA TYR A 66 -8.51 7.89 10.03
C TYR A 66 -9.53 8.99 9.77
N GLU A 67 -9.55 10.04 10.59
CA GLU A 67 -10.39 11.23 10.35
C GLU A 67 -10.06 11.85 8.99
N LYS A 68 -8.77 12.05 8.68
CA LYS A 68 -8.32 12.52 7.36
C LYS A 68 -8.69 11.63 6.18
N MET A 69 -8.97 10.35 6.40
CA MET A 69 -9.39 9.44 5.32
C MET A 69 -10.89 9.52 5.05
N ALA A 70 -11.65 10.03 6.03
CA ALA A 70 -13.09 10.22 5.92
C ALA A 70 -13.47 11.62 5.40
N ASP A 71 -12.57 12.59 5.57
CA ASP A 71 -12.64 13.94 4.97
C ASP A 71 -12.45 13.89 3.44
#